data_AF-A0A060Z6J7-F1
#
_entry.id   AF-A0A060Z6J7-F1
#
_cell.length_a   1.000
_cell.length_b   1.000
_cell.length_c   1.000
_cell.angle_alpha   90.00
_cell.angle_beta   90.00
_cell.angle_gamma   90.00
#
_symmetry.space_group_name_H-M   'P 1'
#
loop_
_entity.id
_entity.type
_entity.pdbx_description
1 polymer ?
#
loop_
_entity_poly.entity_id
_entity_poly.type
_entity_poly.pdbx_seq_one_letter_code
_entity_poly.pdbx_strand_id
1 'polypeptide(L)'
;MALQEEEATEWAEELFSLASNLLSHNMNRETSLEKAYVRLTLQPNSEGRIPVKNIVRMFSADKKRVETALEHCNLPFGRSDSIPLEDFTPDLYRSFLSHLCPRPELSSVFSQQGAKGAYLSVDQMTEFINERQRDPRLNEILYPPLRPSQTQTLMEKYELNHSLLKQGLITLEGLSKYLVSDENGVIPPEKLDQSEDMTFPLSHYFINSSHNTYLTGTHTIVI
;
A
#
# COMPACT_ATOMS: atom_id res chain seq x y z
N MET A 1 -33.73 3.62 -0.58
CA MET A 1 -34.28 2.28 -0.83
C MET A 1 -34.11 2.03 -2.31
N ALA A 2 -33.60 0.85 -2.67
CA ALA A 2 -33.56 0.43 -4.07
C ALA A 2 -34.99 0.36 -4.63
N LEU A 3 -35.11 0.51 -5.94
CA LEU A 3 -36.42 0.44 -6.61
C LEU A 3 -36.86 -1.02 -6.83
N GLN A 4 -35.90 -1.95 -6.85
CA GLN A 4 -36.10 -3.38 -7.06
C GLN A 4 -35.43 -4.18 -5.94
N GLU A 5 -36.01 -5.32 -5.58
CA GLU A 5 -35.49 -6.20 -4.52
C GLU A 5 -34.19 -6.87 -4.95
N GLU A 6 -34.07 -7.23 -6.23
CA GLU A 6 -32.88 -7.81 -6.82
C GLU A 6 -31.70 -6.84 -6.75
N GLU A 7 -31.92 -5.56 -7.06
CA GLU A 7 -30.91 -4.51 -6.94
C GLU A 7 -30.47 -4.35 -5.47
N ALA A 8 -31.40 -4.35 -4.52
CA ALA A 8 -31.05 -4.27 -3.10
C ALA A 8 -30.19 -5.47 -2.66
N THR A 9 -30.49 -6.66 -3.16
CA THR A 9 -29.79 -7.91 -2.84
C THR A 9 -28.38 -7.89 -3.41
N GLU A 10 -28.22 -7.54 -4.70
CA GLU A 10 -26.93 -7.42 -5.36
C GLU A 10 -26.04 -6.40 -4.63
N TRP A 11 -26.56 -5.21 -4.32
CA TRP A 11 -25.81 -4.20 -3.56
C TRP A 11 -25.41 -4.70 -2.17
N ALA A 12 -26.28 -5.43 -1.47
CA ALA A 12 -25.97 -5.96 -0.14
C ALA A 12 -24.85 -7.00 -0.20
N GLU A 13 -24.92 -7.93 -1.14
CA GLU A 13 -23.94 -9.01 -1.32
C GLU A 13 -22.57 -8.45 -1.75
N GLU A 14 -22.53 -7.61 -2.77
CA GLU A 14 -21.28 -7.08 -3.31
C GLU A 14 -20.60 -6.10 -2.35
N LEU A 15 -21.35 -5.21 -1.69
CA LEU A 15 -20.77 -4.34 -0.67
C LEU A 15 -20.22 -5.14 0.51
N PHE A 16 -20.92 -6.21 0.93
CA PHE A 16 -20.44 -7.06 2.01
C PHE A 16 -19.17 -7.81 1.60
N SER A 17 -19.13 -8.35 0.37
CA SER A 17 -17.94 -9.00 -0.20
C SER A 17 -16.73 -8.06 -0.20
N LEU A 18 -16.91 -6.83 -0.69
CA LEU A 18 -15.85 -5.81 -0.68
C LEU A 18 -15.44 -5.41 0.74
N ALA A 19 -16.39 -5.25 1.65
CA ALA A 19 -16.13 -4.87 3.04
C ALA A 19 -15.49 -5.98 3.88
N SER A 20 -15.66 -7.25 3.50
CA SER A 20 -15.11 -8.43 4.20
C SER A 20 -13.87 -9.01 3.52
N ASN A 21 -13.45 -8.47 2.38
CA ASN A 21 -12.29 -8.93 1.61
C ASN A 21 -10.98 -8.80 2.41
N LEU A 22 -10.34 -9.93 2.74
CA LEU A 22 -9.13 -9.99 3.57
C LEU A 22 -7.92 -9.30 2.93
N LEU A 23 -7.76 -9.39 1.61
CA LEU A 23 -6.66 -8.72 0.90
C LEU A 23 -6.81 -7.19 0.98
N SER A 24 -8.04 -6.69 0.89
CA SER A 24 -8.35 -5.27 1.03
C SER A 24 -8.08 -4.75 2.43
N HIS A 25 -8.30 -5.56 3.47
CA HIS A 25 -7.95 -5.22 4.85
C HIS A 25 -6.45 -5.21 5.11
N ASN A 26 -5.70 -6.04 4.38
CA ASN A 26 -4.25 -6.17 4.49
C ASN A 26 -3.53 -5.50 3.31
N MET A 27 -4.08 -4.40 2.79
CA MET A 27 -3.54 -3.70 1.63
C MET A 27 -2.11 -3.21 1.88
N ASN A 28 -1.27 -3.27 0.84
CA ASN A 28 0.07 -2.73 0.88
C ASN A 28 0.07 -1.19 0.98
N ARG A 29 1.28 -0.62 1.09
CA ARG A 29 1.47 0.82 1.23
C ARG A 29 1.08 1.59 -0.03
N GLU A 30 1.40 1.10 -1.22
CA GLU A 30 1.06 1.76 -2.49
C GLU A 30 -0.47 1.84 -2.69
N THR A 31 -1.19 0.73 -2.50
CA THR A 31 -2.66 0.69 -2.57
C THR A 31 -3.31 1.61 -1.55
N SER A 32 -2.74 1.71 -0.34
CA SER A 32 -3.19 2.67 0.67
C SER A 32 -3.04 4.13 0.21
N LEU A 33 -1.94 4.45 -0.47
CA LEU A 33 -1.67 5.78 -1.01
C LEU A 33 -2.58 6.09 -2.20
N GLU A 34 -2.84 5.12 -3.06
CA GLU A 34 -3.78 5.23 -4.17
C GLU A 34 -5.22 5.44 -3.67
N LYS A 35 -5.65 4.72 -2.63
CA LYS A 35 -6.95 4.94 -1.98
C LYS A 35 -7.09 6.37 -1.46
N ALA A 36 -6.02 6.94 -0.89
CA ALA A 36 -6.00 8.32 -0.45
C ALA A 36 -6.13 9.31 -1.62
N TYR A 37 -5.43 9.03 -2.73
CA TYR A 37 -5.56 9.78 -3.99
C TYR A 37 -7.00 9.75 -4.53
N VAL A 38 -7.57 8.55 -4.73
CA VAL A 38 -8.94 8.37 -5.24
C VAL A 38 -9.93 9.12 -4.36
N ARG A 39 -9.78 9.06 -3.03
CA ARG A 39 -10.63 9.83 -2.11
C ARG A 39 -10.60 11.34 -2.35
N LEU A 40 -9.45 11.92 -2.71
CA LEU A 40 -9.36 13.34 -3.05
C LEU A 40 -10.12 13.64 -4.35
N THR A 41 -9.99 12.78 -5.36
CA THR A 41 -10.64 12.95 -6.67
C THR A 41 -12.16 12.76 -6.63
N LEU A 42 -12.68 11.95 -5.69
CA LEU A 42 -14.12 11.71 -5.51
C LEU A 42 -14.81 12.78 -4.64
N GLN A 43 -14.08 13.76 -4.09
CA GLN A 43 -14.63 14.84 -3.28
C GLN A 43 -14.40 16.24 -3.90
N PRO A 44 -14.78 16.46 -5.18
CA PRO A 44 -14.68 17.77 -5.78
C PRO A 44 -15.71 18.75 -5.18
N ASN A 45 -15.48 20.05 -5.37
CA ASN A 45 -16.49 21.08 -5.12
C ASN A 45 -17.57 21.10 -6.22
N SER A 46 -18.50 22.04 -6.13
CA SER A 46 -19.56 22.26 -7.14
C SER A 46 -19.03 22.60 -8.54
N GLU A 47 -17.75 22.99 -8.65
CA GLU A 47 -17.07 23.31 -9.90
C GLU A 47 -16.29 22.11 -10.47
N GLY A 48 -16.37 20.93 -9.84
CA GLY A 48 -15.63 19.75 -10.28
C GLY A 48 -14.13 19.77 -9.94
N ARG A 49 -13.69 20.64 -9.01
CA ARG A 49 -12.27 20.84 -8.65
C ARG A 49 -11.98 20.31 -7.25
N ILE A 50 -10.77 19.80 -7.03
CA ILE A 50 -10.29 19.31 -5.73
C ILE A 50 -9.95 20.52 -4.83
N PRO A 51 -10.66 20.74 -3.71
CA PRO A 51 -10.33 21.84 -2.81
C PRO A 51 -9.01 21.59 -2.07
N VAL A 52 -8.08 22.56 -2.05
CA VAL A 52 -6.78 22.42 -1.35
C VAL A 52 -6.97 22.14 0.14
N LYS A 53 -8.01 22.72 0.77
CA LYS A 53 -8.39 22.41 2.16
C LYS A 53 -8.61 20.92 2.43
N ASN A 54 -9.05 20.13 1.43
CA ASN A 54 -9.26 18.70 1.58
C ASN A 54 -7.92 17.95 1.63
N ILE A 55 -6.94 18.36 0.81
CA ILE A 55 -5.57 17.83 0.81
C ILE A 55 -4.90 18.14 2.15
N VAL A 56 -4.95 19.40 2.59
CA VAL A 56 -4.39 19.83 3.89
C VAL A 56 -5.05 19.09 5.06
N ARG A 57 -6.36 18.81 4.99
CA ARG A 57 -7.07 18.03 6.01
C ARG A 57 -6.63 16.56 6.02
N MET A 58 -6.34 15.98 4.85
CA MET A 58 -5.86 14.61 4.74
C MET A 58 -4.47 14.44 5.34
N PHE A 59 -3.59 15.43 5.14
CA PHE A 59 -2.22 15.46 5.67
C PHE A 59 -2.08 16.48 6.81
N SER A 60 -2.98 16.42 7.79
CA SER A 60 -3.13 17.45 8.82
C SER A 60 -1.96 17.58 9.81
N ALA A 61 -1.00 16.65 9.78
CA ALA A 61 0.14 16.63 10.69
C ALA A 61 1.05 17.85 10.52
N ASP A 62 1.28 18.31 9.28
CA ASP A 62 2.13 19.47 8.98
C ASP A 62 1.62 20.23 7.76
N LYS A 63 0.74 21.21 8.01
CA LYS A 63 0.06 21.98 6.95
C LYS A 63 1.03 22.77 6.08
N LYS A 64 2.07 23.37 6.69
CA LYS A 64 3.06 24.15 5.95
C LYS A 64 3.80 23.27 4.95
N ARG A 65 4.16 22.05 5.37
CA ARG A 65 4.82 21.09 4.47
C ARG A 65 3.93 20.67 3.30
N VAL A 66 2.62 20.56 3.51
CA VAL A 66 1.66 20.30 2.43
C VAL A 66 1.65 21.45 1.44
N GLU A 67 1.55 22.69 1.91
CA GLU A 67 1.56 23.89 1.05
C GLU A 67 2.86 23.98 0.25
N THR A 68 4.01 23.79 0.91
CA THR A 68 5.32 23.75 0.25
C THR A 68 5.42 22.61 -0.77
N ALA A 69 4.90 21.42 -0.48
CA ALA A 69 4.94 20.30 -1.44
C ALA A 69 4.06 20.55 -2.67
N LEU A 70 2.90 21.19 -2.50
CA LEU A 70 2.04 21.61 -3.61
C LEU A 70 2.73 22.67 -4.47
N GLU A 71 3.37 23.66 -3.84
CA GLU A 71 4.15 24.70 -4.51
C GLU A 71 5.27 24.11 -5.39
N HIS A 72 6.03 23.12 -4.88
CA HIS A 72 7.06 22.43 -5.66
C HIS A 72 6.51 21.66 -6.88
N CYS A 73 5.24 21.26 -6.83
CA CYS A 73 4.57 20.60 -7.95
C CYS A 73 3.89 21.60 -8.91
N ASN A 74 4.08 22.91 -8.71
CA ASN A 74 3.38 23.98 -9.42
C ASN A 74 1.84 23.88 -9.30
N LEU A 75 1.35 23.35 -8.18
CA LEU A 75 -0.07 23.22 -7.90
C LEU A 75 -0.56 24.39 -7.02
N PRO A 76 -1.84 24.79 -7.13
CA PRO A 76 -2.45 25.73 -6.20
C PRO A 76 -2.31 25.25 -4.75
N PHE A 77 -1.85 26.12 -3.86
CA PHE A 77 -1.56 25.80 -2.46
C PHE A 77 -2.28 26.71 -1.45
N GLY A 78 -2.98 27.74 -1.89
CA GLY A 78 -3.79 28.59 -1.02
C GLY A 78 -4.96 27.83 -0.42
N ARG A 79 -5.31 28.14 0.83
CA ARG A 79 -6.38 27.42 1.56
C ARG A 79 -7.75 27.48 0.88
N SER A 80 -8.03 28.58 0.16
CA SER A 80 -9.25 28.80 -0.62
C SER A 80 -9.19 28.25 -2.04
N ASP A 81 -8.02 27.78 -2.47
CA ASP A 81 -7.80 27.38 -3.86
C ASP A 81 -8.36 25.99 -4.14
N SER A 82 -8.45 25.67 -5.42
CA SER A 82 -8.85 24.36 -5.90
C SER A 82 -8.05 23.95 -7.14
N ILE A 83 -7.87 22.65 -7.31
CA ILE A 83 -7.06 22.03 -8.37
C ILE A 83 -8.01 21.33 -9.35
N PRO A 84 -7.93 21.58 -10.66
CA PRO A 84 -8.66 20.78 -11.65
C PRO A 84 -8.33 19.30 -11.53
N LEU A 85 -9.30 18.42 -11.81
CA LEU A 85 -9.08 16.97 -11.70
C LEU A 85 -8.01 16.50 -12.70
N GLU A 86 -8.00 17.05 -13.92
CA GLU A 86 -6.99 16.74 -14.93
C GLU A 86 -5.56 17.10 -14.50
N ASP A 87 -5.41 18.13 -13.66
CA ASP A 87 -4.11 18.63 -13.19
C ASP A 87 -3.59 17.84 -11.98
N PHE A 88 -4.42 16.99 -11.37
CA PHE A 88 -4.00 16.16 -10.23
C PHE A 88 -3.90 14.69 -10.65
N THR A 89 -2.97 14.41 -11.56
CA THR A 89 -2.73 13.05 -12.07
C THR A 89 -2.04 12.16 -11.02
N PRO A 90 -2.08 10.82 -11.16
CA PRO A 90 -1.38 9.92 -10.25
C PRO A 90 0.13 10.20 -10.15
N ASP A 91 0.77 10.58 -11.26
CA ASP A 91 2.21 10.90 -11.27
C ASP A 91 2.51 12.21 -10.56
N LEU A 92 1.65 13.23 -10.71
CA LEU A 92 1.76 14.47 -9.92
C LEU A 92 1.50 14.21 -8.44
N TYR A 93 0.56 13.33 -8.09
CA TYR A 93 0.35 12.92 -6.71
C TYR A 93 1.58 12.21 -6.11
N ARG A 94 2.23 11.32 -6.85
CA ARG A 94 3.50 10.70 -6.43
C ARG A 94 4.61 11.73 -6.23
N SER A 95 4.75 12.67 -7.17
CA SER A 95 5.69 13.79 -7.05
C SER A 95 5.41 14.63 -5.80
N PHE A 96 4.13 14.97 -5.56
CA PHE A 96 3.69 15.66 -4.35
C PHE A 96 4.09 14.90 -3.08
N LEU A 97 3.85 13.58 -3.03
CA LEU A 97 4.24 12.74 -1.89
C LEU A 97 5.75 12.72 -1.66
N SER A 98 6.58 12.70 -2.72
CA SER A 98 8.04 12.75 -2.58
C SER A 98 8.54 14.07 -1.98
N HIS A 99 7.87 15.19 -2.27
CA HIS A 99 8.19 16.49 -1.67
C HIS A 99 7.62 16.61 -0.25
N LEU A 100 6.44 16.02 0.00
CA LEU A 100 5.79 16.02 1.31
C LEU A 100 6.56 15.17 2.33
N CYS A 101 7.05 14.00 1.90
CA CYS A 101 7.72 13.04 2.76
C CYS A 101 8.95 12.46 2.06
N PRO A 102 10.08 13.20 2.03
CA PRO A 102 11.34 12.68 1.54
C PRO A 102 11.77 11.44 2.35
N ARG A 103 12.33 10.44 1.67
CA ARG A 103 12.70 9.13 2.24
C ARG A 103 14.22 8.86 2.16
N PRO A 104 15.06 9.62 2.88
CA PRO A 104 16.52 9.49 2.79
C PRO A 104 17.05 8.12 3.27
N GLU A 105 16.30 7.41 4.11
CA GLU A 105 16.64 6.09 4.57
C GLU A 105 16.62 5.04 3.46
N LEU A 106 15.82 5.22 2.40
CA LEU A 106 15.81 4.32 1.25
C LEU A 106 17.16 4.37 0.51
N SER A 107 17.76 5.56 0.40
CA SER A 107 19.11 5.72 -0.15
C SER A 107 20.17 5.02 0.71
N SER A 108 19.99 5.02 2.03
CA SER A 108 20.87 4.29 2.96
C SER A 108 20.76 2.78 2.75
N VAL A 109 19.53 2.24 2.69
CA VAL A 109 19.30 0.81 2.42
C VAL A 109 19.88 0.41 1.06
N PHE A 110 19.66 1.22 0.02
CA PHE A 110 20.18 0.99 -1.32
C PHE A 110 21.72 0.94 -1.34
N SER A 111 22.37 1.87 -0.62
CA SER A 111 23.83 1.90 -0.50
C SER A 111 24.38 0.68 0.25
N GLN A 112 23.67 0.21 1.29
CA GLN A 112 24.08 -0.96 2.08
C GLN A 112 24.06 -2.27 1.29
N GLN A 113 23.27 -2.37 0.22
CA GLN A 113 23.27 -3.54 -0.67
C GLN A 113 24.44 -3.54 -1.68
N GLY A 114 25.42 -2.65 -1.49
CA GLY A 114 26.63 -2.61 -2.32
C GLY A 114 26.43 -1.94 -3.67
N ALA A 115 25.43 -1.06 -3.81
CA ALA A 115 25.20 -0.29 -5.03
C ALA A 115 26.49 0.41 -5.48
N LYS A 116 26.99 0.07 -6.67
CA LYS A 116 28.17 0.72 -7.25
C LYS A 116 27.72 2.00 -7.94
N GLY A 117 27.71 3.09 -7.19
CA GLY A 117 27.22 4.38 -7.68
C GLY A 117 25.71 4.47 -7.59
N ALA A 118 25.01 4.59 -8.73
CA ALA A 118 23.58 4.88 -8.79
C ALA A 118 22.68 3.63 -8.98
N TYR A 119 23.25 2.43 -9.06
CA TYR A 119 22.54 1.20 -9.46
C TYR A 119 22.91 -0.01 -8.59
N LEU A 120 21.94 -0.92 -8.43
CA LEU A 120 22.14 -2.29 -7.96
C LEU A 120 22.12 -3.25 -9.14
N SER A 121 22.95 -4.30 -9.11
CA SER A 121 22.79 -5.39 -10.08
C SER A 121 21.63 -6.30 -9.71
N VAL A 122 21.11 -7.05 -10.67
CA VAL A 122 20.10 -8.11 -10.42
C VAL A 122 20.62 -9.14 -9.41
N ASP A 123 21.90 -9.49 -9.44
CA ASP A 123 22.49 -10.41 -8.46
C ASP A 123 22.45 -9.83 -7.04
N GLN A 124 22.80 -8.55 -6.88
CA GLN A 124 22.74 -7.87 -5.58
C GLN A 124 21.30 -7.76 -5.07
N MET A 125 20.34 -7.49 -5.95
CA MET A 125 18.92 -7.51 -5.59
C MET A 125 18.45 -8.91 -5.18
N THR A 126 18.94 -9.94 -5.86
CA THR A 126 18.61 -11.34 -5.56
C THR A 126 19.14 -11.74 -4.19
N GLU A 127 20.39 -11.37 -3.89
CA GLU A 127 21.01 -11.55 -2.57
C GLU A 127 20.21 -10.80 -1.49
N PHE A 128 19.84 -9.54 -1.74
CA PHE A 128 19.00 -8.76 -0.83
C PHE A 128 17.68 -9.45 -0.50
N ILE A 129 16.96 -9.95 -1.52
CA ILE A 129 15.68 -10.64 -1.31
C ILE A 129 15.90 -11.92 -0.48
N ASN A 130 16.87 -12.73 -0.86
CA ASN A 130 17.07 -14.05 -0.26
C ASN A 130 17.69 -13.99 1.14
N GLU A 131 18.53 -13.01 1.44
CA GLU A 131 19.26 -12.92 2.71
C GLU A 131 18.68 -11.91 3.69
N ARG A 132 18.05 -10.84 3.21
CA ARG A 132 17.54 -9.75 4.08
C ARG A 132 16.03 -9.73 4.22
N GLN A 133 15.28 -10.10 3.18
CA GLN A 133 13.81 -10.08 3.21
C GLN A 133 13.20 -11.44 3.59
N ARG A 134 13.95 -12.53 3.38
CA ARG A 134 13.47 -13.89 3.66
C ARG A 134 13.43 -14.19 5.15
N ASP A 135 12.36 -14.82 5.62
CA ASP A 135 12.30 -15.40 6.97
C ASP A 135 13.22 -16.65 7.03
N PRO A 136 14.27 -16.66 7.88
CA PRO A 136 15.24 -17.75 7.95
C PRO A 136 14.65 -19.06 8.47
N ARG A 137 13.41 -19.05 9.01
CA ARG A 137 12.72 -20.24 9.50
C ARG A 137 12.00 -21.02 8.38
N LEU A 138 11.86 -20.43 7.19
CA LEU A 138 11.16 -21.06 6.07
C LEU A 138 12.00 -22.14 5.41
N ASN A 139 11.39 -23.30 5.21
CA ASN A 139 12.03 -24.44 4.55
C ASN A 139 12.39 -24.10 3.09
N GLU A 140 13.65 -24.29 2.71
CA GLU A 140 14.17 -23.94 1.37
C GLU A 140 13.62 -24.82 0.23
N ILE A 141 13.06 -25.99 0.53
CA ILE A 141 12.44 -26.85 -0.48
C ILE A 141 11.01 -26.38 -0.76
N LEU A 142 10.25 -26.10 0.29
CA LEU A 142 8.87 -25.61 0.17
C LEU A 142 8.81 -24.16 -0.33
N TYR A 143 9.77 -23.34 0.09
CA TYR A 143 9.90 -21.93 -0.28
C TYR A 143 11.27 -21.71 -0.89
N PRO A 144 11.52 -22.07 -2.16
CA PRO A 144 12.84 -21.94 -2.76
C PRO A 144 13.31 -20.47 -2.81
N PRO A 145 14.62 -20.20 -2.60
CA PRO A 145 15.17 -18.86 -2.81
C PRO A 145 15.04 -18.44 -4.28
N LEU A 146 14.89 -17.14 -4.51
CA LEU A 146 14.78 -16.60 -5.86
C LEU A 146 16.09 -16.76 -6.62
N ARG A 147 15.99 -17.11 -7.90
CA ARG A 147 17.12 -17.09 -8.85
C ARG A 147 17.23 -15.71 -9.51
N PRO A 148 18.42 -15.28 -9.98
CA PRO A 148 18.59 -14.00 -10.66
C PRO A 148 17.62 -13.77 -11.82
N SER A 149 17.29 -14.80 -12.60
CA SER A 149 16.30 -14.70 -13.68
C SER A 149 14.89 -14.39 -13.16
N GLN A 150 14.49 -14.94 -12.02
CA GLN A 150 13.20 -14.66 -11.39
C GLN A 150 13.17 -13.25 -10.81
N THR A 151 14.27 -12.82 -10.18
CA THR A 151 14.43 -11.43 -9.72
C THR A 151 14.34 -10.45 -10.88
N GLN A 152 14.93 -10.77 -12.03
CA GLN A 152 14.82 -9.91 -13.22
C GLN A 152 13.35 -9.76 -13.65
N THR A 153 12.61 -10.86 -13.79
CA THR A 153 11.17 -10.84 -14.13
C THR A 153 10.34 -10.10 -13.08
N LEU A 154 10.63 -10.29 -11.80
CA LEU A 154 9.96 -9.57 -10.71
C LEU A 154 10.14 -8.05 -10.86
N MET A 155 11.37 -7.62 -11.15
CA MET A 155 11.70 -6.20 -11.28
C MET A 155 11.17 -5.55 -12.55
N GLU A 156 10.70 -6.32 -13.55
CA GLU A 156 10.00 -5.76 -14.72
C GLU A 156 8.72 -5.01 -14.32
N LYS A 157 8.10 -5.37 -13.19
CA LYS A 157 6.91 -4.69 -12.64
C LYS A 157 7.25 -3.34 -11.99
N TYR A 158 8.48 -3.17 -11.49
CA TYR A 158 8.83 -2.08 -10.56
C TYR A 158 9.85 -1.09 -11.13
N GLU A 159 10.74 -1.54 -12.02
CA GLU A 159 11.72 -0.67 -12.68
C GLU A 159 11.10 -0.03 -13.93
N LEU A 160 10.88 1.30 -13.88
CA LEU A 160 10.32 2.05 -15.01
C LEU A 160 11.29 2.08 -16.20
N ASN A 161 12.60 2.08 -15.93
CA ASN A 161 13.60 2.09 -16.97
C ASN A 161 13.95 0.67 -17.42
N HIS A 162 13.11 0.12 -18.30
CA HIS A 162 13.33 -1.22 -18.86
C HIS A 162 14.67 -1.38 -19.61
N SER A 163 15.29 -0.28 -20.08
CA SER A 163 16.60 -0.37 -20.74
C SER A 163 17.73 -0.69 -19.76
N LEU A 164 17.67 -0.11 -18.54
CA LEU A 164 18.60 -0.43 -17.46
C LEU A 164 18.36 -1.84 -16.93
N LEU A 165 17.10 -2.23 -16.78
CA LEU A 165 16.77 -3.59 -16.32
C LEU A 165 17.26 -4.67 -17.29
N LYS A 166 17.20 -4.42 -18.61
CA LYS A 166 17.77 -5.31 -19.63
C LYS A 166 19.29 -5.46 -19.50
N GLN A 167 19.97 -4.45 -18.97
CA GLN A 167 21.40 -4.50 -18.64
C GLN A 167 21.67 -5.12 -17.27
N GLY A 168 20.63 -5.57 -16.56
CA GLY A 168 20.73 -6.15 -15.23
C GLY A 168 20.92 -5.11 -14.12
N LEU A 169 20.50 -3.86 -14.35
CA LEU A 169 20.64 -2.76 -13.41
C LEU A 169 19.28 -2.29 -12.87
N ILE A 170 19.23 -2.04 -11.57
CA ILE A 170 18.04 -1.62 -10.82
C ILE A 170 18.34 -0.28 -10.14
N THR A 171 17.40 0.66 -10.25
CA THR A 171 17.51 1.99 -9.66
C THR A 171 16.99 2.03 -8.22
N LEU A 172 17.29 3.13 -7.51
CA LEU A 172 16.69 3.41 -6.21
C LEU A 172 15.16 3.47 -6.27
N GLU A 173 14.60 4.00 -7.35
CA GLU A 173 13.15 4.05 -7.55
C GLU A 173 12.56 2.64 -7.68
N GLY A 174 13.20 1.78 -8.48
CA GLY A 174 12.82 0.37 -8.62
C GLY A 174 12.82 -0.37 -7.28
N LEU A 175 13.89 -0.23 -6.48
CA LEU A 175 13.94 -0.80 -5.12
C LEU A 175 12.83 -0.23 -4.24
N SER A 176 12.62 1.09 -4.28
CA SER A 176 11.61 1.77 -3.46
C SER A 176 10.21 1.26 -3.75
N LYS A 177 9.88 1.02 -5.03
CA LYS A 177 8.61 0.43 -5.45
C LYS A 177 8.46 -1.02 -5.01
N TYR A 178 9.52 -1.83 -5.15
CA TYR A 178 9.52 -3.19 -4.63
C TYR A 178 9.22 -3.23 -3.11
N LEU A 179 9.87 -2.38 -2.32
CA LEU A 179 9.71 -2.37 -0.86
C LEU A 179 8.29 -2.06 -0.37
N VAL A 180 7.50 -1.33 -1.17
CA VAL A 180 6.10 -0.98 -0.84
C VAL A 180 5.07 -1.85 -1.55
N SER A 181 5.51 -2.83 -2.35
CA SER A 181 4.67 -3.71 -3.15
C SER A 181 4.11 -4.89 -2.35
N ASP A 182 3.15 -5.60 -2.96
CA ASP A 182 2.59 -6.84 -2.41
C ASP A 182 3.62 -7.96 -2.24
N GLU A 183 4.65 -7.99 -3.09
CA GLU A 183 5.70 -9.02 -3.07
C GLU A 183 6.62 -8.88 -1.84
N ASN A 184 6.59 -7.70 -1.20
CA ASN A 184 7.34 -7.41 0.03
C ASN A 184 6.41 -7.11 1.22
N GLY A 185 5.22 -7.72 1.23
CA GLY A 185 4.25 -7.62 2.30
C GLY A 185 4.76 -8.21 3.63
N VAL A 186 4.38 -7.58 4.75
CA VAL A 186 4.77 -8.05 6.10
C VAL A 186 4.11 -9.39 6.43
N ILE A 187 2.87 -9.60 5.95
CA ILE A 187 2.11 -10.82 6.15
C ILE A 187 2.04 -11.54 4.82
N PRO A 188 2.54 -12.79 4.73
CA PRO A 188 2.42 -13.58 3.51
C PRO A 188 0.94 -13.94 3.27
N PRO A 189 0.44 -13.89 2.02
CA PRO A 189 -0.97 -14.14 1.71
C PRO A 189 -1.51 -15.49 2.22
N GLU A 190 -0.67 -16.53 2.28
CA GLU A 190 -1.06 -17.87 2.75
C GLU A 190 -1.48 -17.88 4.22
N LYS A 191 -1.01 -16.91 5.01
CA LYS A 191 -1.43 -16.73 6.41
C LYS A 191 -2.73 -15.96 6.55
N LEU A 192 -3.18 -15.28 5.50
CA LEU A 192 -4.49 -14.63 5.46
C LEU A 192 -5.58 -15.62 5.03
N ASP A 193 -5.21 -16.66 4.29
CA ASP A 193 -6.12 -17.70 3.86
C ASP A 193 -6.48 -18.67 4.99
N GLN A 194 -7.60 -19.38 4.84
CA GLN A 194 -7.99 -20.47 5.73
C GLN A 194 -7.16 -21.73 5.40
N SER A 195 -5.89 -21.72 5.81
CA SER A 195 -4.90 -22.75 5.48
C SER A 195 -4.72 -23.84 6.54
N GLU A 196 -5.37 -23.71 7.70
CA GLU A 196 -5.31 -24.69 8.78
C GLU A 196 -6.21 -25.91 8.51
N ASP A 197 -5.80 -27.09 8.99
CA ASP A 197 -6.62 -28.30 8.89
C ASP A 197 -7.80 -28.21 9.87
N MET A 198 -9.01 -28.07 9.32
CA MET A 198 -10.27 -27.95 10.08
C MET A 198 -10.94 -29.30 10.41
N THR A 199 -10.24 -30.43 10.22
CA THR A 199 -10.80 -31.78 10.45
C THR A 199 -10.51 -32.36 11.83
N PHE A 200 -9.60 -31.76 12.61
CA PHE A 200 -9.33 -32.18 13.99
C PHE A 200 -10.51 -31.93 14.94
N PRO A 201 -10.55 -32.57 16.12
CA PRO A 201 -11.56 -32.30 17.15
C PRO A 201 -11.55 -30.85 17.63
N LEU A 202 -12.71 -30.34 18.07
CA LEU A 202 -12.89 -28.93 18.48
C LEU A 202 -11.90 -28.47 19.57
N SER A 203 -11.48 -29.36 20.47
CA SER A 203 -10.54 -29.06 21.54
C SER A 203 -9.12 -28.71 21.07
N HIS A 204 -8.82 -28.86 19.79
CA HIS A 204 -7.51 -28.53 19.21
C HIS A 204 -7.42 -27.09 18.70
N TYR A 205 -8.53 -26.34 18.68
CA TYR A 205 -8.57 -24.98 18.15
C TYR A 205 -8.83 -23.96 19.24
N PHE A 206 -8.20 -22.79 19.11
CA PHE A 206 -8.63 -21.61 19.83
C PHE A 206 -9.85 -21.01 19.13
N ILE A 207 -10.94 -20.81 19.87
CA ILE A 207 -12.20 -20.29 19.35
C ILE A 207 -12.39 -18.87 19.85
N ASN A 208 -12.53 -17.92 18.91
CA ASN A 208 -12.88 -16.55 19.24
C ASN A 208 -14.22 -16.51 19.98
N SER A 209 -14.20 -16.09 21.25
CA SER A 209 -15.33 -16.20 22.17
C SER A 209 -15.66 -14.81 22.74
N SER A 210 -16.94 -14.46 22.72
CA SER A 210 -17.45 -13.21 23.29
C SER A 210 -18.23 -13.51 24.57
N HIS A 211 -18.01 -12.71 25.62
CA HIS A 211 -18.77 -12.78 26.87
C HIS A 211 -19.71 -11.56 26.95
N ASN A 212 -20.97 -11.80 27.28
CA ASN A 212 -22.02 -10.76 27.37
C ASN A 212 -22.14 -9.89 26.11
N THR A 213 -22.20 -10.53 24.93
CA THR A 213 -22.26 -9.88 23.61
C THR A 213 -23.41 -8.89 23.44
N TYR A 214 -24.45 -8.97 24.27
CA TYR A 214 -25.57 -8.03 24.27
C TYR A 214 -25.23 -6.66 24.85
N LEU A 215 -24.15 -6.53 25.63
CA LEU A 215 -23.75 -5.26 26.24
C LEU A 215 -22.97 -4.40 25.26
N THR A 216 -23.48 -3.19 25.02
CA THR A 216 -22.84 -2.17 24.19
C THR A 216 -22.09 -1.11 25.02
N GLY A 217 -22.06 -1.26 26.35
CA GLY A 217 -21.47 -0.31 27.30
C GLY A 217 -21.09 -0.95 28.65
N THR A 218 -20.81 -0.13 29.67
CA THR A 218 -20.34 -0.62 30.97
C THR A 218 -21.38 -1.45 31.70
N HIS A 219 -20.90 -2.51 32.37
CA HIS A 219 -21.71 -3.44 33.17
C HIS A 219 -22.47 -2.77 34.33
N THR A 220 -21.95 -1.66 34.86
CA THR A 220 -22.54 -0.96 36.00
C THR A 220 -22.88 0.46 35.57
N ILE A 221 -24.17 0.78 35.54
CA ILE A 221 -24.65 2.17 35.57
C ILE A 221 -24.76 2.51 37.05
N VAL A 222 -23.80 3.24 37.60
CA VAL A 222 -23.94 3.81 38.95
C VAL A 222 -24.94 4.96 38.82
N ILE A 223 -26.11 4.80 39.46
CA ILE A 223 -27.19 5.79 39.52
C ILE A 223 -26.88 6.79 40.64
#